data_AF-A0A932SVD3-F1
#
_entry.id   AF-A0A932SVD3-F1
#
_cell.length_a   1.000
_cell.length_b   1.000
_cell.length_c   1.000
_cell.angle_alpha   90.00
_cell.angle_beta   90.00
_cell.angle_gamma   90.00
#
_symmetry.space_group_name_H-M   'P 1'
#
loop_
_entity.id
_entity.type
_entity.pdbx_description
1 polymer ?
#
loop_
_entity_poly.entity_id
_entity_poly.type
_entity_poly.pdbx_seq_one_letter_code
_entity_poly.pdbx_strand_id
1 'polypeptide(L)'
;MARAEDWPRSSPSAEPNEESHPTLHPGPAPRGRNSREWVNGVETEVELSAVRHCIARGTPYSTPRWQQSTARRLGLESSLPPRGRPRKLAPK
;
A
#
# COMPACT_ATOMS: atom_id res chain seq x y z
N MET A 1 -10.16 15.62 11.84
CA MET A 1 -9.31 15.76 10.63
C MET A 1 -10.20 16.03 9.44
N ALA A 2 -9.75 16.82 8.47
CA ALA A 2 -10.49 17.04 7.22
C ALA A 2 -10.65 15.70 6.48
N ARG A 3 -11.83 15.47 5.89
CA ARG A 3 -12.08 14.29 5.04
C ARG A 3 -11.27 14.42 3.76
N ALA A 4 -10.90 13.30 3.14
CA ALA A 4 -10.16 13.32 1.88
C ALA A 4 -10.92 14.05 0.76
N GLU A 5 -12.26 14.03 0.79
CA GLU A 5 -13.13 14.74 -0.16
C GLU A 5 -13.05 16.27 -0.04
N ASP A 6 -12.60 16.80 1.10
CA ASP A 6 -12.47 18.24 1.33
C ASP A 6 -11.24 18.83 0.63
N TRP A 7 -10.36 17.99 0.08
CA TRP A 7 -9.07 18.42 -0.47
C TRP A 7 -9.19 18.71 -1.99
N PRO A 8 -9.22 19.97 -2.45
CA PRO A 8 -9.70 20.34 -3.80
C PRO A 8 -8.97 19.70 -4.98
N ARG A 9 -7.74 19.22 -4.77
CA ARG A 9 -6.89 18.60 -5.80
C ARG A 9 -6.73 17.09 -5.62
N SER A 10 -7.48 16.49 -4.70
CA SER A 10 -7.46 15.06 -4.44
C SER A 10 -8.39 14.31 -5.39
N SER A 11 -8.08 13.05 -5.67
CA SER A 11 -8.95 12.19 -6.48
C SER A 11 -10.32 11.88 -5.84
N PRO A 12 -10.47 11.79 -4.50
CA PRO A 12 -11.77 11.66 -3.84
C PRO A 12 -12.69 12.89 -4.01
N SER A 13 -12.12 14.09 -4.15
CA SER A 13 -12.91 15.33 -4.33
C SER A 13 -13.51 15.48 -5.72
N ALA A 14 -13.12 14.65 -6.69
CA ALA A 14 -13.68 14.71 -8.03
C ALA A 14 -15.11 14.17 -8.04
N GLU A 15 -16.09 15.07 -8.05
CA GLU A 15 -17.48 14.73 -8.33
C GLU A 15 -17.67 14.51 -9.84
N PRO A 16 -18.42 13.47 -10.25
CA PRO A 16 -18.50 13.04 -11.65
C PRO A 16 -19.14 14.06 -12.62
N ASN A 17 -19.74 15.14 -12.10
CA ASN A 17 -20.49 16.15 -12.88
C ASN A 17 -20.02 17.59 -12.66
N GLU A 18 -18.89 17.80 -11.99
CA GLU A 18 -18.39 19.15 -11.73
C GLU A 18 -17.37 19.57 -12.81
N GLU A 19 -17.69 20.61 -13.58
CA GLU A 19 -16.88 21.12 -14.70
C GLU A 19 -15.44 21.52 -14.29
N SER A 20 -15.21 21.76 -13.00
CA SER A 20 -13.92 22.16 -12.42
C SER A 20 -12.93 21.01 -12.19
N HIS A 21 -13.36 19.75 -12.27
CA HIS A 21 -12.51 18.60 -11.98
C HIS A 21 -11.96 17.92 -13.24
N PRO A 22 -10.65 17.60 -13.30
CA PRO A 22 -10.10 16.85 -14.41
C PRO A 22 -10.72 15.45 -14.44
N THR A 23 -11.08 14.97 -15.63
CA THR A 23 -11.58 13.60 -15.82
C THR A 23 -10.53 12.60 -15.34
N LEU A 24 -10.84 11.85 -14.29
CA LEU A 24 -9.93 10.83 -13.75
C LEU A 24 -10.01 9.55 -14.59
N HIS A 25 -8.85 8.96 -14.89
CA HIS A 25 -8.82 7.62 -15.46
C HIS A 25 -9.48 6.62 -14.47
N PRO A 26 -10.36 5.72 -14.92
CA PRO A 26 -11.06 4.78 -14.03
C PRO A 26 -10.10 3.87 -13.25
N GLY A 27 -8.91 3.64 -13.80
CA GLY A 27 -7.88 2.77 -13.24
C GLY A 27 -8.00 1.35 -13.81
N PRO A 28 -7.02 0.48 -13.53
CA PRO A 28 -7.04 -0.92 -14.01
C PRO A 28 -8.07 -1.78 -13.27
N ALA A 29 -8.66 -1.27 -12.18
CA ALA A 29 -9.67 -1.97 -11.40
C ALA A 29 -10.72 -0.97 -10.89
N PRO A 30 -12.00 -1.38 -10.75
CA PRO A 30 -13.04 -0.52 -10.23
C PRO A 30 -12.78 -0.16 -8.76
N ARG A 31 -13.07 1.08 -8.38
CA ARG A 31 -13.06 1.49 -6.97
C ARG A 31 -14.22 0.77 -6.26
N GLY A 32 -13.91 0.01 -5.20
CA GLY A 32 -14.93 -0.73 -4.44
C GLY A 32 -15.97 0.20 -3.80
N ARG A 33 -17.15 -0.34 -3.46
CA ARG A 33 -18.29 0.45 -2.90
C ARG A 33 -17.91 1.29 -1.67
N ASN A 34 -16.98 0.79 -0.85
CA ASN A 34 -16.58 1.43 0.42
C ASN A 34 -15.26 2.20 0.28
N SER A 35 -14.86 2.59 -0.95
CA SER A 35 -13.58 3.27 -1.19
C SER A 35 -13.44 4.57 -0.40
N ARG A 36 -14.52 5.35 -0.24
CA ARG A 36 -14.50 6.61 0.53
C ARG A 36 -14.30 6.36 2.02
N GLU A 37 -14.94 5.33 2.58
CA GLU A 37 -14.75 4.95 3.97
C GLU A 37 -13.31 4.48 4.23
N TRP A 38 -12.75 3.69 3.31
CA TRP A 38 -11.40 3.17 3.42
C TRP A 38 -10.35 4.29 3.41
N VAL A 39 -10.44 5.22 2.45
CA VAL A 39 -9.50 6.36 2.34
C VAL A 39 -9.59 7.33 3.52
N ASN A 40 -10.78 7.44 4.14
CA ASN A 40 -10.99 8.26 5.33
C ASN A 40 -10.74 7.50 6.65
N GLY A 41 -10.36 6.21 6.58
CA GLY A 41 -10.01 5.39 7.72
C GLY A 41 -8.70 5.83 8.37
N VAL A 42 -8.45 5.34 9.58
CA VAL A 42 -7.17 5.52 10.27
C VAL A 42 -6.41 4.20 10.17
N GLU A 43 -5.25 4.21 9.54
CA GLU A 43 -4.33 3.09 9.56
C GLU A 43 -3.76 2.87 10.97
N THR A 44 -3.67 1.61 11.35
CA THR A 44 -3.06 1.21 12.61
C THR A 44 -1.54 1.43 12.58
N GLU A 45 -0.93 1.62 13.75
CA GLU A 45 0.54 1.73 13.85
C GLU A 45 1.26 0.52 13.26
N VAL A 46 0.66 -0.67 13.40
CA VAL A 46 1.17 -1.92 12.82
C VAL A 46 1.19 -1.84 11.29
N GLU A 47 0.10 -1.40 10.65
CA GLU A 47 0.03 -1.24 9.20
C GLU A 47 1.03 -0.20 8.69
N LEU A 48 1.12 0.94 9.37
CA LEU A 48 2.07 2.00 9.03
C LEU A 48 3.52 1.51 9.15
N SER A 49 3.84 0.75 10.21
CA SER A 49 5.17 0.15 10.40
C SER A 49 5.51 -0.83 9.28
N ALA A 50 4.54 -1.65 8.85
CA ALA A 50 4.70 -2.61 7.78
C ALA A 50 4.93 -1.94 6.43
N VAL A 51 4.17 -0.88 6.11
CA VAL A 51 4.35 -0.10 4.88
C VAL A 51 5.73 0.58 4.86
N ARG A 52 6.12 1.24 5.96
CA ARG A 52 7.45 1.86 6.10
C ARG A 52 8.56 0.83 5.92
N HIS A 53 8.42 -0.36 6.49
CA HIS A 53 9.34 -1.46 6.30
C HIS A 53 9.41 -1.89 4.83
N CYS A 54 8.26 -2.05 4.17
CA CYS A 54 8.18 -2.42 2.76
C CYS A 54 8.94 -1.42 1.86
N ILE A 55 8.72 -0.12 2.09
CA ILE A 55 9.42 0.96 1.38
C ILE A 55 10.93 0.89 1.65
N ALA A 56 11.34 0.79 2.92
CA ALA A 56 12.76 0.78 3.29
C ALA A 56 13.52 -0.47 2.78
N ARG A 57 12.82 -1.59 2.61
CA ARG A 57 13.40 -2.86 2.14
C ARG A 57 13.24 -3.09 0.64
N GLY A 58 12.35 -2.36 -0.03
CA GLY A 58 11.91 -2.70 -1.37
C GLY A 58 11.14 -4.03 -1.43
N THR A 59 10.48 -4.42 -0.33
CA THR A 59 9.70 -5.67 -0.30
C THR A 59 8.23 -5.42 -0.64
N PRO A 60 7.52 -6.36 -1.30
CA PRO A 60 6.12 -6.18 -1.59
C PRO A 60 5.27 -6.08 -0.32
N TYR A 61 4.22 -5.25 -0.32
CA TYR A 61 3.28 -5.14 0.79
C TYR A 61 2.07 -6.04 0.56
N SER A 62 1.93 -7.10 1.37
CA SER A 62 0.75 -7.98 1.40
C SER A 62 0.89 -9.02 2.52
N THR A 63 0.09 -10.09 2.47
CA THR A 63 0.29 -11.29 3.29
C THR A 63 1.64 -11.97 3.00
N PRO A 64 2.26 -12.65 3.99
CA PRO A 64 3.57 -13.28 3.80
C PRO A 64 3.63 -14.28 2.64
N ARG A 65 2.55 -15.02 2.40
CA ARG A 65 2.45 -15.97 1.27
C ARG A 65 2.50 -15.26 -0.07
N TRP A 66 1.76 -14.14 -0.19
CA TRP A 66 1.77 -13.34 -1.41
C TRP A 66 3.11 -12.63 -1.62
N GLN A 67 3.71 -12.10 -0.55
CA GLN A 67 5.04 -11.49 -0.61
C GLN A 67 6.09 -12.45 -1.18
N GLN A 68 6.13 -13.70 -0.71
CA GLN A 68 7.06 -14.71 -1.24
C GLN A 68 6.83 -15.01 -2.72
N SER A 69 5.57 -15.21 -3.12
CA SER A 69 5.22 -15.50 -4.52
C SER A 69 5.56 -14.33 -5.44
N THR A 70 5.21 -13.11 -5.05
CA THR A 70 5.49 -11.90 -5.82
C THR A 70 6.98 -11.60 -5.87
N ALA A 71 7.70 -11.73 -4.75
CA ALA A 71 9.14 -11.52 -4.71
C ALA A 71 9.86 -12.45 -5.69
N ARG A 72 9.51 -13.75 -5.70
CA ARG A 72 10.05 -14.71 -6.67
C ARG A 72 9.71 -14.34 -8.12
N ARG A 73 8.48 -13.88 -8.38
CA ARG A 73 8.07 -13.49 -9.73
C ARG A 73 8.81 -12.24 -10.24
N LEU A 74 9.19 -11.34 -9.33
CA LEU A 74 9.84 -10.06 -9.65
C LEU A 74 11.37 -10.08 -9.45
N GLY A 75 11.96 -11.20 -9.02
CA GLY A 75 13.39 -11.28 -8.68
C GLY A 75 13.80 -10.47 -7.45
N LEU A 76 12.87 -10.29 -6.50
CA LEU A 76 13.05 -9.51 -5.28
C LEU A 76 13.26 -10.41 -4.04
N GLU A 77 13.63 -11.68 -4.18
CA GLU A 77 13.76 -12.57 -3.02
C GLU A 77 14.76 -12.08 -1.98
N SER A 78 15.77 -11.31 -2.39
CA SER A 78 16.77 -10.70 -1.50
C SER A 78 16.21 -9.59 -0.59
N SER A 79 15.02 -9.03 -0.89
CA SER A 79 14.37 -8.02 -0.07
C SER A 79 13.71 -8.59 1.19
N LEU A 80 13.38 -9.89 1.20
CA LEU A 80 12.62 -10.55 2.27
C LEU A 80 13.45 -10.88 3.54
N PRO A 81 14.68 -11.43 3.45
CA PRO A 81 15.44 -11.81 4.63
C PRO A 81 15.85 -10.58 5.47
N PRO A 82 16.07 -10.71 6.78
CA PRO A 82 16.64 -9.62 7.58
C PRO A 82 17.98 -9.15 7.01
N ARG A 83 18.25 -7.84 7.09
CA ARG A 83 19.51 -7.26 6.59
C ARG A 83 20.68 -7.72 7.44
N GLY A 84 21.80 -8.00 6.76
CA GLY A 84 23.02 -8.43 7.38
C GLY A 84 23.15 -9.96 7.42
N ARG A 85 24.21 -10.42 8.08
CA ARG A 85 24.53 -11.84 8.16
C ARG A 85 23.45 -12.58 8.95
N PRO A 86 22.88 -13.67 8.42
CA PRO A 86 22.00 -14.56 9.18
C PRO A 86 22.69 -15.00 10.47
N ARG A 87 21.99 -14.94 11.61
CA ARG A 87 22.52 -15.43 12.87
C ARG A 87 22.78 -16.93 12.75
N LYS A 88 23.95 -17.38 13.21
CA LYS A 88 24.18 -18.82 13.41
C LYS A 88 23.14 -19.30 14.42
N LEU A 89 22.25 -20.19 14.00
CA LEU A 89 21.41 -20.91 14.94
C LEU A 89 22.35 -21.80 15.76
N ALA A 90 22.33 -21.66 17.08
CA ALA A 90 23.06 -22.57 17.95
C ALA A 90 22.51 -23.99 17.72
N PRO A 91 23.36 -25.02 17.64
CA PRO A 91 22.89 -26.39 17.59
C PRO A 91 22.04 -26.68 18.84
N LYS A 92 20.95 -27.40 18.64
CA LYS A 92 20.02 -27.82 19.70
C LYS A 92 20.66 -28.88 20.57
#